data_AF-A0A3M1F1R9-F1
#
_entry.id   AF-A0A3M1F1R9-F1
#
_cell.length_a   1.000
_cell.length_b   1.000
_cell.length_c   1.000
_cell.angle_alpha   90.00
_cell.angle_beta   90.00
_cell.angle_gamma   90.00
#
_symmetry.space_group_name_H-M   'P 1'
#
loop_
_entity.id
_entity.type
_entity.pdbx_description
1 polymer ?
#
loop_
_entity_poly.entity_id
_entity_poly.type
_entity_poly.pdbx_seq_one_letter_code
_entity_poly.pdbx_strand_id
1 'polypeptide(L)'
;MKRKVYHTALEQRQDQYIGAIAFVVVNVVVVPLVLAIGTHSSASFAATRQYWPWIINAFILGLALLFRPHLALGYVAAIVLLIGAALTLGTIVMTACFIALPVAALVVPLSPLVICILVPLLVAGALFGGWQLFGEKFQQWWQGE
;
A
#
# COMPACT_ATOMS: atom_id res chain seq x y z
N MET A 1 28.33 11.73 14.47
CA MET A 1 27.35 11.49 15.56
C MET A 1 27.45 10.05 16.02
N LYS A 2 27.44 9.78 17.33
CA LYS A 2 27.51 8.41 17.89
C LYS A 2 26.12 7.77 17.94
N ARG A 3 26.03 6.46 17.69
CA ARG A 3 24.79 5.67 17.78
C ARG A 3 24.24 5.72 19.21
N LYS A 4 22.92 5.89 19.37
CA LYS A 4 22.28 5.89 20.70
C LYS A 4 22.33 4.48 21.30
N VAL A 5 22.83 4.39 22.53
CA VAL A 5 22.79 3.17 23.36
C VAL A 5 21.59 3.29 24.29
N TYR A 6 20.76 2.25 24.34
CA TYR A 6 19.53 2.24 25.13
C TYR A 6 19.79 1.61 26.48
N HIS A 7 19.30 2.23 27.55
CA HIS A 7 19.46 1.70 28.91
C HIS A 7 18.24 0.90 29.36
N THR A 8 17.06 1.15 28.76
CA THR A 8 15.82 0.46 29.12
C THR A 8 14.97 0.11 27.88
N ALA A 9 14.11 -0.90 28.02
CA ALA A 9 13.15 -1.29 26.99
C ALA A 9 12.09 -0.22 26.71
N LEU A 10 11.79 0.64 27.70
CA LEU A 10 10.84 1.75 27.55
C LEU A 10 11.38 2.80 26.56
N GLU A 11 12.67 3.15 26.64
CA GLU A 11 13.30 4.08 25.69
C GLU A 11 13.30 3.54 24.26
N GLN A 12 13.44 2.23 24.09
CA GLN A 12 13.36 1.58 22.78
C GLN A 12 11.95 1.69 22.19
N ARG A 13 10.92 1.39 22.99
CA ARG A 13 9.51 1.55 22.57
C ARG A 13 9.19 3.00 22.25
N GLN A 14 9.67 3.94 23.06
CA GLN A 14 9.43 5.37 22.81
C GLN A 14 10.06 5.81 21.48
N ASP A 15 11.30 5.40 21.18
CA ASP A 15 11.91 5.71 19.88
C ASP A 15 11.18 5.03 18.71
N GLN A 16 10.61 3.82 18.90
CA GLN A 16 9.74 3.17 17.90
C GLN A 16 8.46 3.97 17.66
N TYR A 17 7.79 4.44 18.72
CA TYR A 17 6.60 5.30 18.59
C TYR A 17 6.94 6.61 17.87
N ILE A 18 8.07 7.23 18.20
CA ILE A 18 8.55 8.42 17.49
C ILE A 18 8.79 8.12 16.01
N GLY A 19 9.33 6.94 15.69
CA GLY A 19 9.51 6.49 14.30
C GLY A 19 8.19 6.35 13.54
N ALA A 20 7.17 5.75 14.16
CA ALA A 20 5.84 5.64 13.58
C ALA A 20 5.20 7.03 13.37
N ILE A 21 5.32 7.93 14.35
CA ILE A 21 4.81 9.31 14.24
C ILE A 21 5.55 10.05 13.12
N ALA A 22 6.87 9.90 13.01
CA ALA A 22 7.65 10.52 11.94
C ALA A 22 7.18 10.06 10.55
N PHE A 23 6.84 8.78 10.39
CA PHE A 23 6.25 8.28 9.15
C PHE A 23 4.93 8.99 8.81
N VAL A 24 4.03 9.11 9.79
CA VAL A 24 2.74 9.80 9.61
C VAL A 24 2.95 11.27 9.23
N VAL A 25 3.82 11.99 9.95
CA VAL A 25 4.09 13.40 9.67
C VAL A 25 4.64 13.59 8.26
N VAL A 26 5.57 12.74 7.82
CA VAL A 26 6.13 12.83 6.47
C VAL A 26 5.05 12.60 5.41
N ASN A 27 4.22 11.58 5.57
CA ASN A 27 3.27 11.20 4.52
C ASN A 27 1.97 12.01 4.53
N VAL A 28 1.55 12.55 5.69
CA VAL A 28 0.31 13.34 5.81
C VAL A 28 0.56 14.85 5.73
N VAL A 29 1.74 15.33 6.12
CA VAL A 29 2.04 16.77 6.14
C VAL A 29 3.07 17.14 5.07
N VAL A 30 4.25 16.52 5.10
CA VAL A 30 5.38 16.96 4.26
C VAL A 30 5.14 16.63 2.79
N VAL A 31 4.71 15.42 2.48
CA VAL A 31 4.46 14.97 1.10
C VAL A 31 3.38 15.80 0.41
N PRO A 32 2.17 16.00 0.98
CA PRO A 32 1.16 16.85 0.37
C PRO A 32 1.61 18.30 0.19
N LEU A 33 2.36 18.85 1.16
CA LEU A 33 2.91 20.20 1.06
C LEU A 33 3.91 20.32 -0.10
N VAL A 34 4.83 19.37 -0.24
CA VAL A 34 5.81 19.33 -1.35
C VAL A 34 5.11 19.18 -2.70
N LEU A 35 4.06 18.36 -2.77
CA LEU A 35 3.27 18.20 -4.00
C LEU A 35 2.46 19.46 -4.34
N ALA A 36 1.93 20.16 -3.34
CA ALA A 36 1.13 21.38 -3.49
C ALA A 36 1.94 22.59 -3.96
N ILE A 37 3.22 22.72 -3.56
CA ILE A 37 4.05 23.87 -3.90
C ILE A 37 4.46 23.89 -5.40
N GLY A 38 4.34 22.77 -6.12
CA GLY A 38 4.86 22.66 -7.49
C GLY A 38 3.89 22.98 -8.65
N THR A 39 2.78 23.66 -8.47
CA THR A 39 1.69 23.75 -9.48
C THR A 39 2.07 24.28 -10.88
N HIS A 40 3.26 24.88 -11.07
CA HIS A 40 3.73 25.43 -12.34
C HIS A 40 4.97 24.72 -12.90
N SER A 41 4.89 23.46 -13.32
CA SER A 41 6.03 22.86 -14.03
C SER A 41 5.61 21.87 -15.11
N SER A 42 6.44 21.81 -16.14
CA SER A 42 6.28 21.02 -17.36
C SER A 42 6.01 19.54 -17.10
N ALA A 43 5.42 18.84 -18.07
CA ALA A 43 5.01 17.44 -17.94
C ALA A 43 6.14 16.49 -17.45
N SER A 44 7.40 16.78 -17.81
CA SER A 44 8.56 16.03 -17.33
C SER A 44 8.80 16.19 -15.82
N PHE A 45 8.50 17.35 -15.26
CA PHE A 45 8.67 17.66 -13.83
C PHE A 45 7.50 17.15 -12.97
N ALA A 46 6.35 16.88 -13.59
CA ALA A 46 5.22 16.24 -12.93
C ALA A 46 5.50 14.75 -12.65
N ALA A 47 6.14 14.05 -13.60
CA ALA A 47 6.55 12.66 -13.43
C ALA A 47 7.58 12.48 -12.30
N THR A 48 8.60 13.36 -12.23
CA THR A 48 9.59 13.31 -11.16
C THR A 48 8.99 13.55 -9.78
N ARG A 49 7.88 14.30 -9.72
CA ARG A 49 7.22 14.62 -8.45
C ARG A 49 6.54 13.46 -7.75
N GLN A 50 6.12 12.46 -8.49
CA GLN A 50 5.55 11.24 -7.93
C GLN A 50 6.60 10.42 -7.14
N TYR A 51 7.89 10.60 -7.42
CA TYR A 51 8.98 9.88 -6.75
C TYR A 51 9.48 10.57 -5.47
N TRP A 52 9.24 11.87 -5.30
CA TRP A 52 9.68 12.62 -4.11
C TRP A 52 9.27 12.00 -2.77
N PRO A 53 8.03 11.51 -2.59
CA PRO A 53 7.63 10.86 -1.34
C PRO A 53 8.52 9.66 -1.00
N TRP A 54 8.86 8.85 -2.00
CA TRP A 54 9.70 7.68 -1.84
C TRP A 54 11.15 8.06 -1.51
N ILE A 55 11.68 9.07 -2.17
CA ILE A 55 13.04 9.58 -1.91
C ILE A 55 13.15 10.14 -0.49
N ILE A 56 12.17 10.94 -0.05
CA ILE A 56 12.14 11.53 1.29
C ILE A 56 12.04 10.42 2.35
N ASN A 57 11.14 9.45 2.15
CA ASN A 57 10.98 8.31 3.06
C ASN A 57 12.28 7.48 3.14
N ALA A 58 12.93 7.18 2.00
CA ALA A 58 14.18 6.43 1.96
C ALA A 58 15.33 7.18 2.68
N PHE A 59 15.41 8.50 2.49
CA PHE A 59 16.42 9.32 3.14
C PHE A 59 16.23 9.35 4.66
N ILE A 60 14.99 9.58 5.14
CA ILE A 60 14.68 9.59 6.58
C ILE A 60 14.91 8.22 7.20
N LEU A 61 14.54 7.14 6.52
CA LEU A 61 14.79 5.79 6.99
C LEU A 61 16.29 5.48 7.05
N GLY A 62 17.08 5.90 6.05
CA GLY A 62 18.53 5.76 6.05
C GLY A 62 19.19 6.49 7.22
N LEU A 63 18.78 7.73 7.48
CA LEU A 63 19.23 8.49 8.65
C LEU A 63 18.82 7.82 9.96
N ALA A 64 17.59 7.31 10.04
CA ALA A 64 17.11 6.59 11.22
C ALA A 64 17.94 5.33 11.47
N LEU A 65 18.25 4.54 10.44
CA LEU A 65 19.08 3.34 10.56
C LEU A 65 20.49 3.65 11.06
N LEU A 66 21.10 4.73 10.55
CA LEU A 66 22.46 5.13 10.92
C LEU A 66 22.56 5.61 12.37
N PHE A 67 21.58 6.36 12.86
CA PHE A 67 21.68 7.04 14.15
C PHE A 67 20.82 6.42 15.27
N ARG A 68 19.63 5.93 14.94
CA ARG A 68 18.62 5.41 15.89
C ARG A 68 17.81 4.25 15.29
N PRO A 69 18.36 3.02 15.28
CA PRO A 69 17.76 1.88 14.58
C PRO A 69 16.37 1.51 15.11
N HIS A 70 16.07 1.76 16.39
CA HIS A 70 14.73 1.52 16.93
C HIS A 70 13.67 2.50 16.37
N LEU A 71 14.08 3.72 15.98
CA LEU A 71 13.22 4.63 15.24
C LEU A 71 12.90 4.06 13.85
N ALA A 72 13.93 3.52 13.17
CA ALA A 72 13.73 2.85 11.87
C ALA A 72 12.78 1.65 11.99
N LEU A 73 12.86 0.85 13.06
CA LEU A 73 11.93 -0.26 13.29
C LEU A 73 10.48 0.21 13.40
N GLY A 74 10.22 1.27 14.17
CA GLY A 74 8.87 1.85 14.27
C GLY A 74 8.38 2.44 12.94
N TYR A 75 9.28 3.05 12.18
CA TYR A 75 9.00 3.58 10.85
C TYR A 75 8.62 2.48 9.85
N VAL A 76 9.39 1.38 9.82
CA VAL A 76 9.11 0.22 8.97
C VAL A 76 7.80 -0.46 9.36
N ALA A 77 7.53 -0.61 10.66
CA ALA A 77 6.27 -1.17 11.13
C ALA A 77 5.06 -0.35 10.64
N ALA A 78 5.17 0.99 10.63
CA ALA A 78 4.13 1.86 10.09
C ALA A 78 3.94 1.69 8.57
N ILE A 79 5.03 1.51 7.80
CA ILE A 79 4.96 1.20 6.36
C ILE A 79 4.22 -0.12 6.13
N VAL A 80 4.58 -1.17 6.85
CA VAL A 80 3.96 -2.50 6.70
C VAL A 80 2.47 -2.45 7.03
N LEU A 81 2.09 -1.75 8.11
CA LEU A 81 0.69 -1.55 8.47
C LEU A 81 -0.08 -0.79 7.38
N LEU A 82 0.52 0.26 6.79
CA LEU A 82 -0.11 1.00 5.72
C LEU A 82 -0.35 0.13 4.48
N ILE A 83 0.66 -0.65 4.06
CA ILE A 83 0.55 -1.58 2.92
C ILE A 83 -0.54 -2.63 3.21
N GLY A 84 -0.52 -3.24 4.40
CA GLY A 84 -1.53 -4.21 4.81
C GLY A 84 -2.94 -3.62 4.81
N ALA A 85 -3.12 -2.41 5.33
CA ALA A 85 -4.40 -1.72 5.32
C ALA A 85 -4.88 -1.40 3.91
N ALA A 86 -3.99 -0.91 3.04
CA ALA A 86 -4.31 -0.60 1.64
C ALA A 86 -4.72 -1.86 0.86
N LEU A 87 -4.01 -2.97 1.05
CA LEU A 87 -4.36 -4.26 0.45
C LEU A 87 -5.72 -4.75 0.94
N THR A 88 -5.98 -4.66 2.25
CA THR A 88 -7.25 -5.08 2.85
C THR A 88 -8.42 -4.23 2.35
N LEU A 89 -8.25 -2.91 2.26
CA LEU A 89 -9.24 -2.03 1.65
C LEU A 89 -9.46 -2.35 0.18
N GLY A 90 -8.38 -2.61 -0.57
CA GLY A 90 -8.44 -3.01 -1.97
C GLY A 90 -9.24 -4.31 -2.17
N THR A 91 -9.02 -5.31 -1.33
CA THR A 91 -9.79 -6.57 -1.39
C THR A 91 -11.24 -6.36 -1.01
N ILE A 92 -11.55 -5.57 0.02
CA ILE A 92 -12.93 -5.23 0.39
C ILE A 92 -13.64 -4.55 -0.78
N VAL A 93 -13.00 -3.55 -1.41
CA VAL A 93 -13.57 -2.82 -2.56
C VAL A 93 -13.82 -3.77 -3.73
N MET A 94 -12.84 -4.61 -4.08
CA MET A 94 -13.01 -5.62 -5.13
C MET A 94 -14.19 -6.53 -4.82
N THR A 95 -14.25 -7.10 -3.61
CA THR A 95 -15.33 -8.00 -3.19
C THR A 95 -16.69 -7.29 -3.25
N ALA A 96 -16.76 -6.04 -2.79
CA ALA A 96 -17.96 -5.22 -2.89
C ALA A 96 -18.38 -4.98 -4.34
N CYS A 97 -17.45 -4.69 -5.26
CA CYS A 97 -17.75 -4.56 -6.69
C CYS A 97 -18.23 -5.89 -7.30
N PHE A 98 -17.60 -7.01 -6.94
CA PHE A 98 -18.00 -8.35 -7.40
C PHE A 98 -19.40 -8.74 -6.94
N ILE A 99 -19.87 -8.25 -5.79
CA ILE A 99 -21.22 -8.51 -5.27
C ILE A 99 -22.23 -7.47 -5.81
N ALA A 100 -21.85 -6.20 -5.85
CA ALA A 100 -22.73 -5.12 -6.28
C ALA A 100 -23.08 -5.20 -7.77
N LEU A 101 -22.16 -5.65 -8.63
CA LEU A 101 -22.40 -5.76 -10.07
C LEU A 101 -23.50 -6.79 -10.44
N PRO A 102 -23.48 -8.05 -9.93
CA PRO A 102 -24.58 -8.99 -10.12
C PRO A 102 -25.90 -8.52 -9.50
N VAL A 103 -25.85 -7.91 -8.31
CA VAL A 103 -27.06 -7.42 -7.63
C VAL A 103 -27.69 -6.26 -8.41
N ALA A 104 -26.88 -5.32 -8.90
CA ALA A 104 -27.35 -4.25 -9.78
C ALA A 104 -27.92 -4.81 -11.10
N ALA A 105 -27.34 -5.89 -11.63
CA ALA A 105 -27.84 -6.59 -12.82
C ALA A 105 -29.15 -7.34 -12.61
N LEU A 106 -29.47 -7.74 -11.37
CA LEU A 106 -30.74 -8.39 -11.00
C LEU A 106 -31.86 -7.39 -10.75
N VAL A 107 -31.54 -6.16 -10.32
CA VAL A 107 -32.52 -5.12 -9.95
C VAL A 107 -32.83 -4.17 -11.12
N VAL A 108 -31.88 -3.96 -12.03
CA VAL A 108 -32.06 -3.10 -13.22
C VAL A 108 -32.24 -3.99 -14.45
N PRO A 109 -33.22 -3.74 -15.33
CA PRO A 109 -33.34 -4.46 -16.60
C PRO A 109 -32.16 -4.07 -17.50
N LEU A 110 -31.04 -4.77 -17.33
CA LEU A 110 -29.88 -4.65 -18.19
C LEU A 110 -30.17 -5.33 -19.53
N SER A 111 -29.77 -4.70 -20.62
CA SER A 111 -29.91 -5.31 -21.93
C SER A 111 -29.10 -6.61 -22.01
N PRO A 112 -29.52 -7.60 -22.82
CA PRO A 112 -28.82 -8.89 -22.95
C PRO A 112 -27.33 -8.73 -23.28
N LEU A 113 -26.99 -7.66 -24.01
CA LEU A 113 -25.64 -7.34 -24.42
C LEU A 113 -24.74 -6.96 -23.23
N VAL A 114 -25.28 -6.26 -22.23
CA VAL A 114 -24.54 -5.93 -21.01
C VAL A 114 -24.27 -7.20 -20.19
N ILE A 115 -25.24 -8.11 -20.08
CA ILE A 115 -25.07 -9.39 -19.39
C ILE A 115 -24.00 -10.25 -20.07
N CYS A 116 -24.02 -10.32 -21.41
CA CYS A 116 -23.02 -11.05 -22.20
C CYS A 116 -21.60 -10.50 -22.08
N ILE A 117 -21.41 -9.24 -21.67
CA ILE A 117 -20.07 -8.67 -21.43
C ILE A 117 -19.69 -8.79 -19.96
N LEU A 118 -20.61 -8.49 -19.03
CA LEU A 118 -20.33 -8.47 -17.60
C LEU A 118 -20.02 -9.86 -17.04
N VAL A 119 -20.77 -10.89 -17.46
CA VAL A 119 -20.62 -12.25 -16.94
C VAL A 119 -19.24 -12.83 -17.31
N PRO A 120 -18.77 -12.77 -18.56
CA PRO A 120 -17.41 -13.21 -18.89
C PRO A 120 -16.33 -12.40 -18.20
N LEU A 121 -16.52 -11.09 -18.00
CA LEU A 121 -15.55 -10.24 -17.28
C LEU A 121 -15.47 -10.61 -15.80
N LEU A 122 -16.60 -10.88 -15.15
CA LEU A 122 -16.65 -11.37 -13.77
C LEU A 122 -16.02 -12.76 -13.65
N VAL A 123 -16.32 -13.67 -14.57
CA VAL A 123 -15.72 -15.02 -14.59
C VAL A 123 -14.21 -14.95 -14.84
N ALA A 124 -13.76 -14.14 -15.80
CA ALA A 124 -12.34 -13.94 -16.08
C ALA A 124 -11.61 -13.30 -14.89
N GLY A 125 -12.21 -12.30 -14.25
CA GLY A 125 -11.66 -11.66 -13.05
C GLY A 125 -11.57 -12.62 -11.86
N ALA A 126 -12.59 -13.45 -11.65
CA ALA A 126 -12.60 -14.48 -10.60
C ALA A 126 -11.58 -15.59 -10.87
N LEU A 127 -11.44 -16.05 -12.12
CA LEU A 127 -10.43 -17.02 -12.52
C LEU A 127 -9.01 -16.47 -12.38
N PHE A 128 -8.79 -15.21 -12.77
CA PHE A 128 -7.50 -14.56 -12.63
C PHE A 128 -7.13 -14.34 -11.15
N GLY A 129 -8.07 -13.87 -10.33
CA GLY A 129 -7.89 -13.72 -8.89
C GLY A 129 -7.66 -15.06 -8.19
N GLY A 130 -8.41 -16.10 -8.57
CA GLY A 130 -8.23 -17.46 -8.07
C GLY A 130 -6.87 -18.04 -8.45
N TRP A 131 -6.40 -17.81 -9.69
CA TRP A 131 -5.07 -18.20 -10.13
C TRP A 131 -3.95 -17.46 -9.38
N GLN A 132 -4.11 -16.17 -9.08
CA GLN A 132 -3.12 -15.44 -8.29
C GLN A 132 -3.06 -15.93 -6.83
N LEU A 133 -4.20 -16.31 -6.24
CA LEU A 133 -4.26 -16.75 -4.84
C LEU A 133 -3.90 -18.23 -4.65
N PHE A 134 -4.21 -19.09 -5.62
CA PHE A 134 -4.03 -20.53 -5.52
C PHE A 134 -3.05 -21.11 -6.53
N GLY A 135 -2.65 -20.36 -7.56
CA GLY A 135 -1.76 -20.84 -8.62
C GLY A 135 -0.37 -21.20 -8.10
N GLU A 136 0.19 -20.40 -7.20
CA GLU A 136 1.50 -20.71 -6.59
C GLU A 136 1.43 -21.96 -5.71
N LYS A 137 0.36 -22.12 -4.91
CA LYS A 137 0.13 -23.32 -4.09
C LYS A 137 -0.16 -24.57 -4.93
N PHE A 138 -0.87 -24.41 -6.04
CA PHE A 138 -1.17 -25.49 -6.97
C PHE A 138 0.08 -25.94 -7.72
N GLN A 139 0.97 -25.00 -8.11
CA GLN A 139 2.26 -25.35 -8.67
C GLN A 139 3.16 -26.09 -7.68
N GLN A 140 3.20 -25.66 -6.41
CA GLN A 140 3.94 -26.38 -5.36
C GLN A 140 3.40 -27.80 -5.15
N TRP A 141 2.09 -27.97 -5.03
CA TRP A 141 1.45 -29.29 -4.93
C TRP A 141 1.68 -30.17 -6.17
N TRP A 142 1.63 -29.58 -7.38
CA TRP A 142 1.85 -30.29 -8.64
C TRP A 142 3.30 -30.72 -8.85
N GLN A 143 4.27 -29.94 -8.34
CA GLN A 143 5.69 -30.28 -8.42
C GLN A 143 6.18 -31.23 -7.31
N GLY A 144 5.31 -31.61 -6.38
CA GLY A 144 5.59 -32.68 -5.41
C GLY A 144 6.60 -32.29 -4.33
N GLU A 145 6.57 -31.04 -3.85
CA GLU A 145 7.20 -30.62 -2.59
C GLU A 145 6.22 -30.67 -1.41
#